data_AF-A0A960WB99-F1
#
_entry.id   AF-A0A960WB99-F1
#
_cell.length_a   1.000
_cell.length_b   1.000
_cell.length_c   1.000
_cell.angle_alpha   90.00
_cell.angle_beta   90.00
_cell.angle_gamma   90.00
#
_symmetry.space_group_name_H-M   'P 1'
#
loop_
_entity.id
_entity.type
_entity.pdbx_description
1 polymer ?
#
loop_
_entity_poly.entity_id
_entity_poly.type
_entity_poly.pdbx_seq_one_letter_code
_entity_poly.pdbx_strand_id
1 'polypeptide(L)' 'TTKKQHVGLGLSIVKQIVETYGGTIALSSEINCGVQIVIRFPLQTIVPEEIPIR' A
#
# COMPACT_ATOMS: atom_id res chain seq x y z
N THR A 1 6.28 -15.94 -26.04
CA THR A 1 6.56 -16.66 -24.78
C THR A 1 7.76 -15.97 -24.16
N THR A 2 7.73 -15.18 -23.09
CA THR A 2 6.93 -15.09 -21.87
C THR A 2 6.75 -13.59 -21.58
N LYS A 3 5.53 -13.12 -21.27
CA LYS A 3 5.32 -11.73 -20.84
C LYS A 3 5.97 -11.55 -19.46
N LYS A 4 7.29 -11.30 -19.41
CA LYS A 4 7.93 -10.74 -18.23
C LYS A 4 7.22 -9.41 -18.03
N GLN A 5 6.29 -9.38 -17.09
CA GLN A 5 5.67 -8.15 -16.69
C GLN A 5 6.81 -7.23 -16.28
N HIS A 6 6.97 -6.12 -16.99
CA HIS A 6 7.85 -5.05 -16.57
C HIS A 6 7.22 -4.50 -15.30
N VAL A 7 7.47 -5.19 -14.19
CA VAL A 7 7.31 -4.61 -12.86
C VAL A 7 8.44 -3.59 -12.79
N GLY A 8 8.24 -2.45 -13.47
CA GLY A 8 9.15 -1.32 -13.37
C GLY A 8 9.40 -1.08 -11.89
N LEU A 9 10.63 -0.73 -11.53
CA LEU A 9 11.11 -0.56 -10.15
C LEU A 9 10.06 -0.02 -9.16
N GLY A 10 9.19 0.87 -9.63
CA GLY A 10 8.02 1.40 -8.92
C GLY A 10 7.21 0.40 -8.08
N LEU A 11 6.75 -0.74 -8.59
CA LEU A 11 5.87 -1.60 -7.76
C LEU A 11 6.65 -2.32 -6.65
N SER A 12 7.92 -2.67 -6.90
CA SER A 12 8.81 -3.23 -5.87
C SER A 12 9.10 -2.22 -4.77
N ILE A 13 9.33 -0.95 -5.13
CA ILE A 13 9.51 0.15 -4.19
C ILE A 13 8.25 0.37 -3.37
N VAL A 14 7.09 0.44 -4.03
CA VAL A 14 5.80 0.62 -3.34
C VAL A 14 5.54 -0.53 -2.37
N LYS A 15 5.78 -1.78 -2.78
CA LYS A 15 5.65 -2.94 -1.90
C LYS A 15 6.53 -2.80 -0.65
N GLN A 16 7.81 -2.46 -0.83
CA GLN A 16 8.74 -2.28 0.28
C GLN A 16 8.28 -1.15 1.22
N ILE A 17 7.81 -0.02 0.69
CA ILE A 17 7.27 1.08 1.50
C ILE A 17 6.06 0.60 2.28
N VAL A 18 5.08 -0.02 1.61
CA VAL A 18 3.85 -0.47 2.25
C VAL A 18 4.14 -1.45 3.39
N GLU A 19 5.03 -2.43 3.16
CA GLU A 19 5.44 -3.39 4.18
C GLU A 19 6.20 -2.72 5.34
N THR A 20 7.06 -1.74 5.06
CA THR A 20 7.81 -1.00 6.10
C THR A 20 6.89 -0.25 7.06
N TYR A 21 5.79 0.30 6.56
CA TYR A 21 4.79 1.00 7.38
C TYR A 21 3.71 0.06 7.96
N GLY A 22 3.92 -1.26 7.90
CA GLY A 22 2.99 -2.26 8.43
C GLY A 22 1.67 -2.37 7.65
N GLY A 23 1.64 -1.85 6.42
CA GLY A 23 0.50 -1.94 5.53
C GLY A 23 0.49 -3.22 4.69
N THR A 24 -0.56 -3.36 3.89
CA THR A 24 -0.72 -4.46 2.92
C THR A 24 -1.08 -3.91 1.54
N ILE A 25 -0.61 -4.59 0.49
CA ILE A 25 -0.87 -4.22 -0.91
C ILE A 25 -1.49 -5.40 -1.67
N ALA A 26 -2.52 -5.13 -2.46
CA ALA A 26 -3.18 -6.09 -3.33
C ALA A 26 -3.29 -5.53 -4.76
N LEU A 27 -3.14 -6.40 -5.75
CA LEU A 27 -3.22 -6.08 -7.17
C LEU A 27 -4.27 -6.97 -7.80
N SER A 28 -5.27 -6.36 -8.44
CA SER A 28 -6.22 -7.05 -9.31
C SER A 28 -6.10 -6.47 -10.70
N SER A 29 -5.98 -7.32 -11.72
CA SER A 29 -5.89 -6.87 -13.10
C SER A 29 -6.64 -7.84 -13.99
N GLU A 30 -7.41 -7.29 -14.91
CA GLU A 30 -8.21 -8.05 -15.85
C GLU A 30 -7.87 -7.59 -17.28
N ILE A 31 -7.72 -8.56 -18.18
CA ILE A 31 -7.35 -8.30 -19.58
C ILE A 31 -8.47 -7.47 -20.21
N ASN A 32 -8.11 -6.30 -20.78
CA ASN A 32 -9.03 -5.30 -21.34
C ASN A 32 -9.89 -4.52 -20.33
N CYS A 33 -9.72 -4.72 -19.03
CA CYS A 33 -10.45 -3.99 -17.98
C CYS A 33 -9.55 -3.09 -17.12
N GLY A 34 -8.23 -3.16 -17.34
CA GLY A 34 -7.25 -2.32 -16.64
C GLY A 34 -6.69 -2.98 -15.39
N VAL A 35 -6.13 -2.15 -14.50
CA VAL A 35 -5.41 -2.57 -13.30
C VAL A 35 -5.94 -1.79 -12.10
N GLN A 36 -6.25 -2.51 -11.02
CA GLN A 36 -6.60 -1.96 -9.72
C GLN A 36 -5.53 -2.33 -8.69
N ILE A 37 -5.08 -1.32 -7.95
CA ILE A 37 -4.13 -1.49 -6.83
C ILE A 37 -4.81 -1.00 -5.56
N VAL A 38 -4.80 -1.82 -4.52
CA VAL A 38 -5.37 -1.50 -3.22
C VAL A 38 -4.27 -1.55 -2.17
N ILE A 39 -4.11 -0.46 -1.42
CA ILE A 39 -3.14 -0.35 -0.33
C ILE A 39 -3.91 -0.08 0.96
N ARG A 40 -3.58 -0.81 2.02
CA ARG A 40 -4.21 -0.66 3.35
C ARG A 40 -3.13 -0.40 4.37
N PHE A 41 -3.31 0.62 5.21
CA PHE A 41 -2.41 0.94 6.31
C PHE A 41 -3.12 0.79 7.65
N PRO A 42 -2.40 0.42 8.73
CA PRO A 42 -2.95 0.45 10.07
C PRO A 42 -3.22 1.90 10.49
N LEU A 43 -4.43 2.17 10.95
CA LEU A 43 -4.79 3.47 11.48
C LEU A 43 -4.19 3.61 12.89
N GLN A 44 -3.28 4.56 13.06
CA GLN A 44 -2.84 4.98 14.39
C GLN A 44 -3.84 6.03 14.89
N THR A 45 -4.72 5.64 15.81
CA THR A 45 -5.51 6.60 16.58
C THR A 45 -4.58 7.27 17.57
N ILE A 46 -4.12 8.46 17.21
CA ILE A 46 -3.59 9.42 18.19
C ILE A 46 -4.78 9.85 19.04
N VAL A 47 -4.91 9.25 20.22
CA VAL A 47 -5.73 9.84 21.29
C VAL A 47 -5.05 11.15 21.69
N PRO A 48 -5.71 12.31 21.55
CA PRO A 48 -5.18 13.54 22.08
C PRO A 48 -5.03 13.35 23.59
N GLU A 49 -3.80 13.48 24.08
CA GLU A 49 -3.52 13.46 25.51
C GLU A 49 -4.36 14.56 26.16
N GLU A 50 -5.25 14.18 27.08
CA GLU A 50 -6.09 15.14 27.82
C GLU A 50 -5.15 16.15 28.49
N ILE A 51 -5.16 17.39 28.01
CA ILE A 51 -4.38 18.48 28.61
C ILE A 51 -4.84 18.60 30.06
N PRO A 52 -3.97 18.37 31.06
CA PRO A 52 -4.35 18.54 32.45
C PRO A 52 -4.58 20.02 32.69
N ILE A 53 -5.84 20.39 32.91
CA ILE A 53 -6.24 21.74 33.30
C ILE A 53 -5.61 22.00 34.68
N ARG A 54 -4.58 22.85 34.74
CA ARG A 54 -4.05 23.44 35.97
C ARG A 54 -4.33 24.92 35.98
#